data_AF-A0A0Q8R8Z7-F1
#
_entry.id   AF-A0A0Q8R8Z7-F1
#
_cell.length_a   1.000
_cell.length_b   1.000
_cell.length_c   1.000
_cell.angle_alpha   90.00
_cell.angle_beta   90.00
_cell.angle_gamma   90.00
#
_symmetry.space_group_name_H-M   'P 1'
#
loop_
_entity.id
_entity.type
_entity.pdbx_description
1 polymer ?
#
loop_
_entity_poly.entity_id
_entity_poly.type
_entity_poly.pdbx_seq_one_letter_code
_entity_poly.pdbx_strand_id
1 'polypeptide(L)'
;MPEMQGFRIKERLQDQLGPHVMSYFPNHPIEHEALWIGAVFENLRLAVARGDPDALDMAIELIDQDPMWLPFGKLIKSDLARALRKNAGQVLPVDRARIIATFVRLLKEAYTPRELEDYAKLIKKFPKAEYSGLVASVKPLCDKARTMQEYLIS
;
A
#
# COMPACT_ATOMS: atom_id res chain seq x y z
N MET A 1 -17.48 26.93 -3.13
CA MET A 1 -17.57 26.45 -1.74
C MET A 1 -16.46 25.44 -1.45
N PRO A 2 -15.20 25.88 -1.30
CA PRO A 2 -14.03 24.99 -1.12
C PRO A 2 -13.91 24.38 0.28
N GLU A 3 -14.38 25.10 1.31
CA GLU A 3 -14.20 24.72 2.73
C GLU A 3 -14.93 23.42 3.11
N MET A 4 -16.06 23.11 2.46
CA MET A 4 -16.81 21.87 2.74
C MET A 4 -16.16 20.60 2.15
N GLN A 5 -15.25 20.74 1.18
CA GLN A 5 -14.64 19.59 0.49
C GLN A 5 -13.44 19.05 1.28
N GLY A 6 -12.60 19.96 1.81
CA GLY A 6 -11.46 19.62 2.66
C GLY A 6 -11.83 19.02 4.04
N PHE A 7 -13.06 19.21 4.50
CA PHE A 7 -13.56 18.54 5.71
C PHE A 7 -13.87 17.05 5.43
N ARG A 8 -14.58 16.76 4.33
CA ARG A 8 -14.99 15.40 3.96
C ARG A 8 -13.81 14.47 3.70
N ILE A 9 -12.71 14.98 3.14
CA ILE A 9 -11.53 14.16 2.86
C ILE A 9 -10.79 13.75 4.14
N LYS A 10 -10.75 14.64 5.14
CA LYS A 10 -10.13 14.36 6.44
C LYS A 10 -10.93 13.32 7.21
N GLU A 11 -12.24 13.50 7.29
CA GLU A 11 -13.15 12.53 7.89
C GLU A 11 -13.01 11.17 7.21
N ARG A 12 -13.02 11.14 5.86
CA ARG A 12 -12.86 9.89 5.11
C ARG A 12 -11.52 9.19 5.40
N LEU A 13 -10.43 9.93 5.53
CA LEU A 13 -9.14 9.36 5.92
C LEU A 13 -9.17 8.81 7.34
N GLN A 14 -9.81 9.49 8.28
CA GLN A 14 -9.94 9.03 9.66
C GLN A 14 -10.85 7.80 9.77
N ASP A 15 -11.94 7.77 9.03
CA ASP A 15 -12.87 6.63 8.99
C ASP A 15 -12.18 5.38 8.44
N GLN A 16 -11.29 5.56 7.45
CA GLN A 16 -10.63 4.44 6.79
C GLN A 16 -9.32 4.00 7.48
N LEU A 17 -8.53 4.94 7.99
CA LEU A 17 -7.19 4.68 8.53
C LEU A 17 -7.10 4.87 10.06
N GLY A 18 -8.22 5.21 10.70
CA GLY A 18 -8.30 5.49 12.11
C GLY A 18 -7.81 6.90 12.50
N PRO A 19 -7.96 7.28 13.78
CA PRO A 19 -7.64 8.62 14.27
C PRO A 19 -6.14 8.95 14.18
N HIS A 20 -5.28 7.94 14.19
CA HIS A 20 -3.82 8.11 14.14
C HIS A 20 -3.32 8.74 12.83
N VAL A 21 -4.13 8.70 11.76
CA VAL A 21 -3.78 9.36 10.48
C VAL A 21 -3.54 10.86 10.64
N MET A 22 -4.15 11.49 11.65
CA MET A 22 -4.00 12.91 11.94
C MET A 22 -2.55 13.31 12.25
N SER A 23 -1.75 12.40 12.80
CA SER A 23 -0.33 12.61 13.09
C SER A 23 0.51 12.85 11.83
N TYR A 24 -0.01 12.50 10.65
CA TYR A 24 0.64 12.69 9.36
C TYR A 24 0.09 13.87 8.57
N PHE A 25 -0.87 14.62 9.11
CA PHE A 25 -1.40 15.79 8.44
C PHE A 25 -0.33 16.89 8.32
N PRO A 26 -0.27 17.61 7.18
CA PRO A 26 0.69 18.68 7.01
C PRO A 26 0.43 19.81 8.03
N ASN A 27 1.51 20.31 8.62
CA ASN A 27 1.46 21.40 9.61
C ASN A 27 1.29 22.80 8.98
N HIS A 28 1.26 22.88 7.65
CA HIS A 28 1.03 24.13 6.91
C HIS A 28 -0.23 24.02 6.05
N PRO A 29 -0.94 25.14 5.83
CA PRO A 29 -2.11 25.14 4.96
C PRO A 29 -1.73 24.73 3.53
N ILE A 30 -2.46 23.78 2.96
CA ILE A 30 -2.42 23.43 1.54
C ILE A 30 -3.86 23.49 1.03
N GLU A 31 -4.15 24.44 0.15
CA GLU A 31 -5.51 24.70 -0.32
C GLU A 31 -6.05 23.60 -1.25
N HIS A 32 -5.18 23.03 -2.09
CA HIS A 32 -5.60 22.05 -3.08
C HIS A 32 -5.67 20.64 -2.48
N GLU A 33 -6.86 20.05 -2.46
CA GLU A 33 -7.14 18.74 -1.84
C GLU A 33 -6.15 17.64 -2.27
N ALA A 34 -5.93 17.48 -3.58
CA ALA A 34 -5.01 16.45 -4.08
C ALA A 34 -3.55 16.66 -3.64
N LEU A 35 -3.11 17.92 -3.47
CA LEU A 35 -1.77 18.23 -2.98
C LEU A 35 -1.70 18.00 -1.46
N TRP A 36 -2.76 18.33 -0.74
CA TRP A 36 -2.87 18.06 0.68
C TRP A 36 -2.82 16.55 0.96
N ILE A 37 -3.58 15.74 0.21
CA ILE A 37 -3.51 14.28 0.26
C ILE A 37 -2.09 13.79 -0.06
N GLY A 38 -1.48 14.31 -1.12
CA GLY A 38 -0.10 13.98 -1.47
C GLY A 38 0.88 14.24 -0.31
N ALA A 39 0.72 15.37 0.39
CA ALA A 39 1.53 15.69 1.57
C ALA A 39 1.27 14.75 2.75
N VAL A 40 0.02 14.36 3.02
CA VAL A 40 -0.32 13.35 4.05
C VAL A 40 0.40 12.04 3.77
N PHE A 41 0.33 11.56 2.53
CA PHE A 41 0.95 10.28 2.17
C PHE A 41 2.46 10.34 2.08
N GLU A 42 3.04 11.50 1.76
CA GLU A 42 4.49 11.70 1.87
C GLU A 42 4.96 11.64 3.32
N ASN A 43 4.24 12.29 4.25
CA ASN A 43 4.53 12.20 5.69
C ASN A 43 4.40 10.77 6.20
N LEU A 44 3.32 10.08 5.82
CA LEU A 44 3.10 8.67 6.15
C LEU A 44 4.24 7.79 5.61
N ARG A 45 4.61 7.96 4.33
CA ARG A 45 5.72 7.22 3.70
C ARG A 45 7.04 7.40 4.44
N LEU A 46 7.34 8.63 4.89
CA LEU A 46 8.54 8.92 5.69
C LEU A 46 8.49 8.27 7.07
N ALA A 47 7.31 8.18 7.70
CA ALA A 47 7.12 7.48 8.97
C ALA A 47 7.26 5.96 8.82
N VAL A 48 6.64 5.37 7.79
CA VAL A 48 6.83 3.95 7.40
C VAL A 48 8.30 3.64 7.20
N ALA A 49 9.04 4.50 6.50
CA ALA A 49 10.47 4.30 6.25
C ALA A 49 11.31 4.35 7.54
N ARG A 50 10.82 5.01 8.60
CA ARG A 50 11.44 5.07 9.92
C ARG A 50 11.02 3.94 10.87
N GLY A 51 10.07 3.09 10.46
CA GLY A 51 9.56 1.99 11.29
C GLY A 51 8.58 2.45 12.36
N ASP A 52 7.84 3.54 12.10
CA ASP A 52 6.73 3.95 12.97
C ASP A 52 5.61 2.89 12.94
N PRO A 53 5.22 2.29 14.09
CA PRO A 53 4.22 1.22 14.12
C PRO A 53 2.86 1.61 13.54
N ASP A 54 2.33 2.78 13.91
CA ASP A 54 1.03 3.26 13.41
C ASP A 54 1.11 3.48 11.89
N ALA A 55 2.23 4.01 11.40
CA ALA A 55 2.44 4.22 9.97
C ALA A 55 2.50 2.89 9.20
N LEU A 56 3.16 1.88 9.76
CA LEU A 56 3.24 0.54 9.16
C LEU A 56 1.84 -0.05 9.01
N ASP A 57 1.04 -0.02 10.07
CA ASP A 57 -0.33 -0.56 10.09
C ASP A 57 -1.22 0.15 9.07
N MET A 58 -1.17 1.48 8.99
CA MET A 58 -1.91 2.24 7.98
C MET A 58 -1.46 1.93 6.55
N ALA A 59 -0.16 1.73 6.32
CA ALA A 59 0.35 1.35 5.01
C ALA A 59 -0.14 -0.03 4.58
N ILE A 60 -0.22 -0.98 5.52
CA ILE A 60 -0.79 -2.31 5.28
C ILE A 60 -2.29 -2.18 4.96
N GLU A 61 -3.04 -1.40 5.74
CA GLU A 61 -4.48 -1.19 5.54
C GLU A 61 -4.79 -0.62 4.15
N LEU A 62 -3.97 0.32 3.66
CA LEU A 62 -4.12 0.90 2.33
C LEU A 62 -3.84 -0.09 1.20
N ILE A 63 -2.85 -0.97 1.40
CA ILE A 63 -2.54 -2.03 0.44
C ILE A 63 -3.72 -3.02 0.38
N ASP A 64 -4.25 -3.41 1.54
CA ASP A 64 -5.30 -4.42 1.64
C ASP A 64 -6.66 -3.91 1.12
N GLN A 65 -7.10 -2.74 1.60
CA GLN A 65 -8.39 -2.15 1.24
C GLN A 65 -8.44 -1.64 -0.20
N ASP A 66 -7.29 -1.31 -0.80
CA ASP A 66 -7.17 -0.87 -2.18
C ASP A 66 -8.18 0.26 -2.57
N PRO A 67 -8.19 1.40 -1.85
CA PRO A 67 -9.21 2.42 -2.05
C PRO A 67 -9.11 3.10 -3.42
N MET A 68 -10.13 2.91 -4.24
CA MET A 68 -10.23 3.50 -5.58
C MET A 68 -10.45 5.02 -5.59
N TRP A 69 -10.88 5.61 -4.47
CA TRP A 69 -11.16 7.03 -4.37
C TRP A 69 -9.90 7.88 -4.17
N LEU A 70 -8.78 7.26 -3.80
CA LEU A 70 -7.56 7.97 -3.44
C LEU A 70 -6.89 8.57 -4.69
N PRO A 71 -6.74 9.90 -4.81
CA PRO A 71 -5.99 10.48 -5.91
C PRO A 71 -4.55 9.99 -5.84
N PHE A 72 -3.99 9.64 -7.00
CA PHE A 72 -2.66 9.05 -7.09
C PHE A 72 -2.52 7.72 -6.31
N GLY A 73 -3.61 7.01 -6.02
CA GLY A 73 -3.58 5.79 -5.20
C GLY A 73 -2.58 4.74 -5.69
N LYS A 74 -2.38 4.61 -7.00
CA LYS A 74 -1.34 3.73 -7.58
C LYS A 74 0.07 4.14 -7.16
N LEU A 75 0.39 5.45 -7.21
CA LEU A 75 1.69 5.98 -6.80
C LEU A 75 1.88 5.84 -5.29
N ILE A 76 0.88 6.25 -4.51
CA ILE A 76 0.90 6.17 -3.04
C ILE A 76 1.14 4.73 -2.58
N LYS A 77 0.40 3.75 -3.10
CA LYS A 77 0.57 2.33 -2.74
C LYS A 77 1.95 1.79 -3.14
N SER A 78 2.45 2.14 -4.32
CA SER A 78 3.83 1.82 -4.73
C SER A 78 4.86 2.41 -3.76
N ASP A 79 4.68 3.67 -3.36
CA ASP A 79 5.57 4.37 -2.42
C ASP A 79 5.58 3.74 -1.03
N LEU A 80 4.39 3.41 -0.52
CA LEU A 80 4.23 2.73 0.77
C LEU A 80 4.80 1.31 0.73
N ALA A 81 4.58 0.54 -0.33
CA ALA A 81 5.18 -0.78 -0.47
C ALA A 81 6.72 -0.72 -0.51
N ARG A 82 7.29 0.28 -1.20
CA ARG A 82 8.74 0.51 -1.22
C ARG A 82 9.28 0.91 0.16
N ALA A 83 8.52 1.70 0.93
CA ALA A 83 8.87 2.07 2.29
C ALA A 83 8.78 0.86 3.24
N LEU A 84 7.67 0.10 3.19
CA LEU A 84 7.47 -1.14 3.95
C LEU A 84 8.58 -2.15 3.70
N ARG A 85 9.08 -2.25 2.46
CA ARG A 85 10.18 -3.16 2.11
C ARG A 85 11.45 -2.90 2.93
N LYS A 86 11.71 -1.66 3.32
CA LYS A 86 12.85 -1.32 4.18
C LYS A 86 12.68 -1.84 5.60
N ASN A 87 11.44 -1.96 6.06
CA ASN A 87 11.06 -2.43 7.40
C ASN A 87 10.29 -3.76 7.37
N ALA A 88 10.52 -4.59 6.35
CA ALA A 88 9.76 -5.84 6.14
C ALA A 88 9.83 -6.80 7.33
N GLY A 89 10.92 -6.75 8.13
CA GLY A 89 11.07 -7.55 9.34
C GLY A 89 10.16 -7.13 10.50
N GLN A 90 9.59 -5.92 10.45
CA GLN A 90 8.63 -5.41 11.45
C GLN A 90 7.18 -5.75 11.07
N VAL A 91 6.93 -6.21 9.85
CA VAL A 91 5.58 -6.59 9.40
C VAL A 91 5.20 -7.92 10.05
N LEU A 92 4.09 -7.92 10.79
CA LEU A 92 3.61 -9.11 11.49
C LEU A 92 3.16 -10.20 10.51
N PRO A 93 3.20 -11.49 10.89
CA PRO A 93 2.77 -12.58 10.00
C PRO A 93 1.35 -12.43 9.46
N VAL A 94 0.42 -11.91 10.28
CA VAL A 94 -0.97 -11.65 9.86
C VAL A 94 -1.04 -10.60 8.75
N ASP A 95 -0.25 -9.54 8.84
CA ASP A 95 -0.22 -8.47 7.85
C ASP A 95 0.51 -8.87 6.58
N ARG A 96 1.56 -9.70 6.69
CA ARG A 96 2.19 -10.33 5.53
C ARG A 96 1.17 -11.16 4.77
N ALA A 97 0.34 -11.94 5.45
CA ALA A 97 -0.71 -12.71 4.81
C ALA A 97 -1.73 -11.82 4.07
N ARG A 98 -2.11 -10.67 4.63
CA ARG A 98 -2.97 -9.67 3.96
C ARG A 98 -2.32 -9.15 2.67
N ILE A 99 -1.06 -8.69 2.75
CA ILE A 99 -0.30 -8.22 1.58
C ILE A 99 -0.16 -9.30 0.50
N ILE A 100 0.12 -10.54 0.90
CA ILE A 100 0.22 -11.69 -0.01
C ILE A 100 -1.14 -11.95 -0.68
N ALA A 101 -2.24 -11.91 0.07
CA ALA A 101 -3.58 -12.10 -0.47
C ALA A 101 -3.94 -11.01 -1.49
N THR A 102 -3.64 -9.74 -1.19
CA THR A 102 -3.80 -8.63 -2.14
C THR A 102 -2.99 -8.88 -3.41
N PHE A 103 -1.71 -9.26 -3.29
CA PHE A 103 -0.87 -9.54 -4.45
C PHE A 103 -1.39 -10.71 -5.30
N VAL A 104 -1.85 -11.80 -4.67
CA VAL A 104 -2.45 -12.95 -5.35
C VAL A 104 -3.72 -12.57 -6.09
N ARG A 105 -4.55 -11.68 -5.52
CA ARG A 105 -5.71 -11.10 -6.21
C ARG A 105 -5.26 -10.36 -7.47
N LEU A 106 -4.29 -9.45 -7.33
CA LEU A 106 -3.79 -8.65 -8.46
C LEU A 106 -3.10 -9.48 -9.56
N LEU A 107 -2.51 -10.63 -9.23
CA LEU A 107 -1.94 -11.55 -10.22
C LEU A 107 -2.99 -12.18 -11.14
N LYS A 108 -4.26 -12.24 -10.72
CA LYS A 108 -5.37 -12.82 -11.50
C LYS A 108 -6.02 -11.80 -12.44
N GLU A 109 -5.64 -10.54 -12.36
CA GLU A 109 -6.22 -9.49 -13.19
C GLU A 109 -5.72 -9.56 -14.63
N ALA A 110 -6.60 -9.22 -15.59
CA ALA A 110 -6.23 -9.13 -17.00
C ALA A 110 -5.23 -7.99 -17.27
N TYR A 111 -5.26 -6.95 -16.44
CA TYR A 111 -4.36 -5.81 -16.50
C TYR A 111 -3.67 -5.62 -15.15
N THR A 112 -2.34 -5.75 -15.15
CA THR A 112 -1.57 -5.64 -13.91
C THR A 112 -1.41 -4.19 -13.51
N PRO A 113 -1.77 -3.81 -12.28
CA PRO A 113 -1.57 -2.46 -11.81
C PRO A 113 -0.09 -2.22 -11.49
N ARG A 114 0.30 -0.94 -11.41
CA ARG A 114 1.72 -0.53 -11.33
C ARG A 114 2.41 -1.06 -10.07
N GLU A 115 1.67 -1.06 -8.97
CA GLU A 115 2.11 -1.48 -7.65
C GLU A 115 2.44 -2.97 -7.54
N LEU A 116 2.00 -3.81 -8.50
CA LEU A 116 2.23 -5.26 -8.46
C LEU A 116 3.72 -5.61 -8.34
N GLU A 117 4.57 -4.87 -9.05
CA GLU A 117 6.01 -5.11 -9.00
C GLU A 117 6.64 -4.71 -7.65
N ASP A 118 6.17 -3.62 -7.05
CA ASP A 118 6.64 -3.20 -5.73
C ASP A 118 6.15 -4.16 -4.64
N TYR A 119 4.94 -4.70 -4.77
CA TYR A 119 4.40 -5.73 -3.88
C TYR A 119 5.20 -7.02 -3.99
N ALA A 120 5.55 -7.47 -5.21
CA ALA A 120 6.41 -8.63 -5.39
C ALA A 120 7.77 -8.44 -4.71
N LYS A 121 8.39 -7.26 -4.85
CA LYS A 121 9.67 -6.94 -4.20
C LYS A 121 9.57 -6.88 -2.67
N LEU A 122 8.43 -6.45 -2.14
CA LEU A 122 8.13 -6.50 -0.70
C LEU A 122 7.96 -7.95 -0.23
N ILE A 123 7.12 -8.74 -0.90
CA ILE A 123 6.84 -10.13 -0.56
C ILE A 123 8.10 -11.00 -0.61
N LYS A 124 9.04 -10.72 -1.52
CA LYS A 124 10.34 -11.41 -1.58
C LYS A 124 11.17 -11.26 -0.29
N LYS A 125 10.85 -10.30 0.59
CA LYS A 125 11.47 -10.14 1.91
C LYS A 125 10.83 -10.99 3.01
N PHE A 126 9.65 -11.54 2.76
CA PHE A 126 8.97 -12.43 3.70
C PHE A 126 9.51 -13.86 3.58
N PRO A 127 9.30 -14.73 4.59
CA PRO A 127 9.65 -16.14 4.50
C PRO A 127 8.99 -16.82 3.30
N LYS A 128 9.79 -17.50 2.47
CA LYS A 128 9.31 -18.15 1.23
C LYS A 128 8.15 -19.13 1.46
N ALA A 129 8.12 -19.79 2.62
CA ALA A 129 7.06 -20.71 3.01
C ALA A 129 5.68 -20.05 3.14
N GLU A 130 5.61 -18.74 3.39
CA GLU A 130 4.35 -18.01 3.58
C GLU A 130 3.63 -17.72 2.25
N TYR A 131 4.35 -17.62 1.13
CA TYR A 131 3.76 -17.19 -0.15
C TYR A 131 3.94 -18.18 -1.31
N SER A 132 4.96 -19.05 -1.30
CA SER A 132 5.38 -19.79 -2.50
C SER A 132 4.26 -20.67 -3.09
N GLY A 133 3.55 -21.43 -2.24
CA GLY A 133 2.44 -22.29 -2.68
C GLY A 133 1.25 -21.49 -3.22
N LEU A 134 0.89 -20.39 -2.55
CA LEU A 134 -0.19 -19.51 -2.98
C LEU A 134 0.13 -18.88 -4.34
N VAL A 135 1.32 -18.33 -4.49
CA VAL A 135 1.77 -17.68 -5.73
C VAL A 135 1.89 -18.69 -6.88
N ALA A 136 2.45 -19.89 -6.63
CA ALA A 136 2.58 -20.93 -7.66
C ALA A 136 1.23 -21.46 -8.17
N SER A 137 0.18 -21.41 -7.33
CA SER A 137 -1.16 -21.88 -7.72
C SER A 137 -1.90 -20.94 -8.69
N VAL A 138 -1.45 -19.69 -8.83
CA VAL A 138 -2.11 -18.70 -9.69
C VAL A 138 -1.83 -19.01 -11.16
N LYS A 139 -2.82 -18.79 -12.03
CA LYS A 139 -2.66 -18.77 -13.50
C LYS A 139 -2.71 -17.32 -13.98
N PRO A 140 -1.57 -16.66 -14.23
CA PRO A 140 -1.53 -15.27 -14.66
C PRO A 140 -2.20 -15.09 -16.02
N LEU A 141 -2.99 -14.02 -16.16
CA LEU A 141 -3.70 -13.71 -17.41
C LEU A 141 -2.87 -12.84 -18.38
N CYS A 142 -1.73 -12.30 -17.94
CA CYS A 142 -0.84 -11.51 -18.79
C CYS A 142 0.64 -11.72 -18.46
N ASP A 143 1.51 -11.30 -19.37
CA ASP A 143 2.96 -11.56 -19.29
C ASP A 143 3.62 -10.86 -18.11
N LYS A 144 3.15 -9.66 -17.73
CA LYS A 144 3.69 -8.95 -16.56
C LYS A 144 3.38 -9.71 -15.26
N ALA A 145 2.16 -10.23 -15.11
CA ALA A 145 1.80 -11.04 -13.95
C ALA A 145 2.61 -12.34 -13.91
N ARG A 146 2.83 -12.98 -15.06
CA ARG A 146 3.70 -14.17 -15.18
C ARG A 146 5.14 -13.88 -14.75
N THR A 147 5.71 -12.78 -15.21
CA THR A 147 7.05 -12.33 -14.82
C THR A 147 7.15 -12.13 -13.30
N MET A 148 6.12 -11.54 -12.67
CA MET A 148 6.12 -11.31 -11.21
C MET A 148 5.93 -12.61 -10.41
N GLN A 149 5.13 -13.55 -10.93
CA GLN A 149 5.02 -14.89 -10.36
C GLN A 149 6.39 -15.60 -10.38
N GLU A 150 7.06 -15.64 -11.53
CA GLU A 150 8.39 -16.24 -11.73
C GLU A 150 9.46 -15.61 -10.81
N TYR A 151 9.43 -14.28 -10.69
CA TYR A 151 10.32 -13.55 -9.79
C TYR A 151 10.19 -14.00 -8.32
N LEU A 152 8.99 -14.36 -7.87
CA LEU A 152 8.77 -14.77 -6.48
C LEU A 152 9.12 -16.24 -6.24
N ILE A 153 8.83 -17.12 -7.20
CA ILE A 153 9.03 -18.57 -7.07
C ILE A 153 10.49 -19.00 -7.32
N SER A 154 11.26 -18.23 -8.09
CA SER A 154 12.73 -18.41 -8.21
C SER A 154 13.41 -18.32 -6.84
#